data_AF-A0A1U7RZI7-F1
#
_entry.id   AF-A0A1U7RZI7-F1
#
_cell.length_a   1.000
_cell.length_b   1.000
_cell.length_c   1.000
_cell.angle_alpha   90.00
_cell.angle_beta   90.00
_cell.angle_gamma   90.00
#
_symmetry.space_group_name_H-M   'P 1'
#
loop_
_entity.id
_entity.type
_entity.pdbx_description
1 polymer ?
#
loop_
_entity_poly.entity_id
_entity_poly.type
_entity_poly.pdbx_seq_one_letter_code
_entity_poly.pdbx_strand_id
1 'polypeptide(L)'
;MDHEIVGGFVLLAIVTLLSVIQNAFFASKVEHESKSYNGKTLQRTGAFERVFTANQNCEHAYPTFLAVLWCAGLLCSQAPAAFAGLMYLFVRQKYFVGYLGERTQSTPGYLFGKRIILFLFLMSVAGILNYYLVLFFGSDFEMHIKAITNTISPLLLIP
;
A
#
# COMPACT_ATOMS: atom_id res chain seq x y z
N MET A 1 -9.71 -22.59 0.78
CA MET A 1 -9.67 -21.25 0.17
C MET A 1 -9.21 -21.45 -1.27
N ASP A 2 -10.02 -21.05 -2.23
CA ASP A 2 -9.83 -21.43 -3.64
C ASP A 2 -8.55 -20.83 -4.20
N HIS A 3 -7.78 -21.62 -4.94
CA HIS A 3 -6.46 -21.21 -5.46
C HIS A 3 -6.52 -19.93 -6.30
N GLU A 4 -7.61 -19.70 -7.03
CA GLU A 4 -7.82 -18.49 -7.82
C GLU A 4 -7.97 -17.24 -6.95
N ILE A 5 -8.74 -17.34 -5.87
CA ILE A 5 -8.96 -16.24 -4.92
C ILE A 5 -7.63 -15.91 -4.20
N VAL A 6 -6.89 -16.93 -3.77
CA VAL A 6 -5.56 -16.75 -3.16
C VAL A 6 -4.59 -16.08 -4.14
N GLY A 7 -4.61 -16.49 -5.41
CA GLY A 7 -3.81 -15.88 -6.47
C GLY A 7 -4.03 -14.36 -6.55
N GLY A 8 -5.27 -13.90 -6.40
CA GLY A 8 -5.65 -12.49 -6.47
C GLY A 8 -5.03 -11.58 -5.40
N PHE A 9 -4.59 -12.11 -4.25
CA PHE A 9 -4.02 -11.28 -3.16
C PHE A 9 -2.69 -11.77 -2.58
N VAL A 10 -2.17 -12.92 -3.00
CA VAL A 10 -0.93 -13.51 -2.45
C VAL A 10 0.27 -12.55 -2.44
N LEU A 11 0.47 -11.75 -3.49
CA LEU A 11 1.59 -10.80 -3.54
C LEU A 11 1.45 -9.69 -2.48
N LEU A 12 0.22 -9.21 -2.25
CA LEU A 12 -0.07 -8.20 -1.21
C LEU A 12 0.15 -8.79 0.18
N ALA A 13 -0.22 -10.05 0.38
CA ALA A 13 0.03 -10.78 1.62
C ALA A 13 1.54 -10.93 1.89
N ILE A 14 2.33 -11.30 0.87
CA ILE A 14 3.80 -11.37 0.99
C ILE A 14 4.38 -10.03 1.42
N VAL A 15 4.00 -8.93 0.75
CA VAL A 15 4.46 -7.59 1.11
C VAL A 15 4.05 -7.21 2.54
N THR A 16 2.83 -7.55 2.94
CA THR A 16 2.33 -7.30 4.30
C THR A 16 3.11 -8.09 5.35
N LEU A 17 3.45 -9.36 5.07
CA LEU A 17 4.26 -10.15 6.00
C LEU A 17 5.69 -9.63 6.11
N LEU A 18 6.30 -9.21 4.99
CA LEU A 18 7.61 -8.54 5.01
C LEU A 18 7.58 -7.24 5.82
N SER A 19 6.49 -6.47 5.73
CA SER A 19 6.35 -5.25 6.51
C SER A 19 6.13 -5.50 8.00
N VAL A 20 5.50 -6.62 8.38
CA VAL A 20 5.40 -7.07 9.77
C VAL A 20 6.79 -7.42 10.32
N ILE A 21 7.61 -8.16 9.57
CA ILE A 21 9.00 -8.47 9.95
C ILE A 21 9.79 -7.17 10.14
N GLN A 22 9.62 -6.21 9.23
CA GLN A 22 10.26 -4.89 9.34
C GLN A 22 9.81 -4.11 10.59
N ASN A 23 8.52 -4.14 10.93
CA ASN A 23 8.00 -3.50 12.16
C ASN A 23 8.62 -4.12 13.41
N ALA A 24 8.68 -5.45 13.47
CA ALA A 24 9.32 -6.17 14.58
C ALA A 24 10.80 -5.79 14.71
N PHE A 25 11.52 -5.70 13.59
CA PHE A 25 12.91 -5.25 13.58
C PHE A 25 13.08 -3.83 14.14
N PHE A 26 12.23 -2.88 13.75
CA PHE A 26 12.28 -1.51 14.27
C PHE A 26 11.99 -1.48 15.78
N ALA A 27 10.97 -2.20 16.24
CA ALA A 27 10.62 -2.30 17.66
C ALA A 27 11.77 -2.91 18.48
N SER A 28 12.38 -4.00 18.02
CA SER A 28 13.54 -4.61 18.69
C SER A 28 14.74 -3.68 18.75
N LYS A 29 14.95 -2.84 17.72
CA LYS A 29 16.00 -1.81 17.74
C LYS A 29 15.72 -0.71 18.75
N VAL A 30 14.48 -0.24 18.86
CA VAL A 30 14.07 0.72 19.90
C VAL A 30 14.29 0.12 21.30
N GLU A 31 13.91 -1.14 21.51
CA GLU A 31 14.07 -1.82 22.80
C GLU A 31 15.55 -1.97 23.19
N HIS A 32 16.40 -2.34 22.24
CA HIS A 32 17.84 -2.46 22.47
C HIS A 32 18.48 -1.13 22.90
N GLU A 33 18.13 -0.04 22.20
CA GLU A 33 18.61 1.30 22.55
C GLU A 33 18.02 1.80 23.87
N SER A 34 16.77 1.44 24.19
CA SER A 34 16.12 1.74 25.48
C SER A 34 16.85 1.08 26.66
N LYS A 35 17.20 -0.20 26.54
CA LYS A 35 17.99 -0.92 27.56
C LYS A 35 19.37 -0.29 27.74
N SER A 36 19.99 0.16 26.64
CA SER A 36 21.28 0.85 26.66
C SER A 36 21.20 2.28 27.22
N TYR A 37 20.03 2.92 27.12
CA TYR A 37 19.73 4.26 27.65
C TYR A 37 19.64 4.27 29.18
N ASN A 38 19.05 3.24 29.79
CA ASN A 38 18.96 3.10 31.25
C ASN A 38 20.34 3.07 31.97
N GLY A 39 21.44 2.92 31.24
CA GLY A 39 22.83 3.00 31.75
C GLY A 39 23.49 4.40 31.73
N LYS A 40 22.78 5.45 31.29
CA LYS A 40 23.14 6.90 31.23
C LYS A 40 24.46 7.31 30.55
N THR A 41 24.33 8.06 29.45
CA THR A 41 25.33 9.00 28.89
C THR A 41 24.59 10.04 28.02
N LEU A 42 24.93 11.35 28.08
CA LEU A 42 24.20 12.44 27.39
C LEU A 42 24.11 12.22 25.85
N GLN A 43 25.15 11.63 25.25
CA GLN A 43 25.19 11.26 23.82
C GLN A 43 24.25 10.10 23.47
N ARG A 44 24.00 9.17 24.41
CA ARG A 44 23.08 8.04 24.22
C ARG A 44 21.61 8.47 24.31
N THR A 45 21.31 9.54 25.03
CA THR A 45 19.97 10.16 25.05
C THR A 45 19.51 10.56 23.66
N GLY A 46 20.37 11.25 22.89
CA GLY A 46 20.05 11.67 21.53
C GLY A 46 19.99 10.53 20.51
N ALA A 47 20.68 9.40 20.74
CA ALA A 47 20.57 8.21 19.89
C ALA A 47 19.24 7.49 20.09
N PHE A 48 18.84 7.25 21.34
CA PHE A 48 17.55 6.63 21.67
C PHE A 48 16.37 7.45 21.14
N GLU A 49 16.35 8.77 21.39
CA GLU A 49 15.28 9.64 20.90
C GLU A 49 15.15 9.62 19.37
N ARG A 50 16.27 9.55 18.64
CA ARG A 50 16.27 9.45 17.17
C ARG A 50 15.62 8.16 16.69
N VAL A 51 15.98 7.02 17.29
CA VAL A 51 15.44 5.70 16.94
C VAL A 51 13.97 5.58 17.31
N PHE A 52 13.60 6.05 18.50
CA PHE A 52 12.22 6.11 18.95
C PHE A 52 11.36 6.96 18.03
N THR A 53 11.83 8.17 17.67
CA THR A 53 11.13 9.08 16.75
C THR A 53 11.01 8.46 15.34
N ALA A 54 12.06 7.81 14.85
CA ALA A 54 12.01 7.12 13.56
C ALA A 54 10.97 6.00 13.56
N ASN A 55 10.92 5.20 14.63
CA ASN A 55 9.93 4.14 14.79
C ASN A 55 8.50 4.70 14.85
N GLN A 56 8.25 5.72 15.68
CA GLN A 56 6.94 6.38 15.79
C GLN A 56 6.45 6.94 14.44
N ASN A 57 7.32 7.63 13.69
CA ASN A 57 6.98 8.11 12.35
C ASN A 57 6.63 6.97 11.38
N CYS A 58 7.39 5.88 11.44
CA CYS A 58 7.13 4.68 10.66
C CYS A 58 5.81 3.99 11.06
N GLU A 59 5.44 4.05 12.33
CA GLU A 59 4.21 3.46 12.90
C GLU A 59 2.99 4.30 12.49
N HIS A 60 3.04 5.62 12.60
CA HIS A 60 1.96 6.51 12.16
C HIS A 60 1.64 6.40 10.67
N ALA A 61 2.65 6.20 9.81
CA ALA A 61 2.45 6.05 8.38
C ALA A 61 1.96 4.65 7.96
N TYR A 62 2.13 3.64 8.83
CA TYR A 62 1.90 2.23 8.47
C TYR A 62 0.43 1.90 8.18
N PRO A 63 -0.57 2.35 8.97
CA PRO A 63 -1.97 2.12 8.66
C PRO A 63 -2.39 2.72 7.32
N THR A 64 -1.93 3.95 7.02
CA THR A 64 -2.21 4.62 5.75
C THR A 64 -1.63 3.84 4.58
N PHE A 65 -0.37 3.40 4.69
CA PHE A 65 0.28 2.56 3.68
C PHE A 65 -0.50 1.26 3.44
N LEU A 66 -0.85 0.55 4.52
CA LEU A 66 -1.53 -0.73 4.42
C LEU A 66 -2.90 -0.59 3.75
N ALA A 67 -3.65 0.46 4.10
CA ALA A 67 -4.94 0.76 3.46
C ALA A 67 -4.78 0.94 1.94
N VAL A 68 -3.87 1.83 1.50
CA VAL A 68 -3.71 2.09 0.06
C VAL A 68 -3.08 0.93 -0.70
N LEU A 69 -2.23 0.11 -0.07
CA LEU A 69 -1.67 -1.10 -0.69
C LEU A 69 -2.77 -2.10 -1.06
N TRP A 70 -3.65 -2.39 -0.09
CA TRP A 70 -4.73 -3.34 -0.29
C TRP A 70 -5.80 -2.80 -1.23
N CYS A 71 -6.20 -1.54 -1.08
CA CYS A 71 -7.13 -0.90 -2.01
C CYS A 71 -6.58 -0.91 -3.46
N ALA A 72 -5.34 -0.51 -3.68
CA ALA A 72 -4.75 -0.49 -5.02
C ALA A 72 -4.63 -1.89 -5.64
N GLY A 73 -4.23 -2.86 -4.82
CA GLY A 73 -4.02 -4.24 -5.27
C GLY A 73 -5.32 -4.97 -5.61
N LEU A 74 -6.38 -4.75 -4.83
CA LEU A 74 -7.69 -5.37 -5.06
C LEU A 74 -8.52 -4.65 -6.13
N LEU A 75 -8.49 -3.32 -6.16
CA LEU A 75 -9.37 -2.53 -7.02
C LEU A 75 -8.79 -2.26 -8.42
N CYS A 76 -7.47 -2.24 -8.55
CA CYS A 76 -6.82 -1.90 -9.82
C CYS A 76 -5.93 -3.03 -10.33
N SER A 77 -4.83 -3.33 -9.65
CA SER A 77 -3.93 -4.40 -10.08
C SER A 77 -2.95 -4.82 -8.99
N GLN A 78 -2.91 -6.11 -8.72
CA GLN A 78 -2.11 -6.72 -7.66
C GLN A 78 -0.60 -6.54 -7.86
N ALA A 79 -0.07 -6.84 -9.05
CA ALA A 79 1.37 -6.84 -9.33
C ALA A 79 2.05 -5.45 -9.15
N PRO A 80 1.56 -4.35 -9.77
CA PRO A 80 2.14 -3.03 -9.58
C PRO A 80 1.95 -2.50 -8.15
N ALA A 81 0.82 -2.82 -7.49
CA ALA A 81 0.61 -2.46 -6.09
C ALA A 81 1.63 -3.15 -5.17
N ALA A 82 1.86 -4.46 -5.36
CA ALA A 82 2.85 -5.20 -4.60
C ALA A 82 4.29 -4.70 -4.85
N PHE A 83 4.64 -4.39 -6.10
CA PHE A 83 5.95 -3.82 -6.44
C PHE A 83 6.17 -2.45 -5.76
N ALA A 84 5.19 -1.55 -5.85
CA ALA A 84 5.22 -0.27 -5.14
C ALA A 84 5.30 -0.47 -3.61
N GLY A 85 4.59 -1.47 -3.08
CA GLY A 85 4.68 -1.88 -1.68
C GLY A 85 6.09 -2.31 -1.26
N LEU A 86 6.78 -3.13 -2.05
CA LEU A 86 8.18 -3.50 -1.80
C LEU A 86 9.11 -2.28 -1.82
N MET A 87 8.93 -1.38 -2.79
CA MET A 87 9.70 -0.13 -2.85
C MET A 87 9.45 0.73 -1.61
N TYR A 88 8.22 0.78 -1.10
CA TYR A 88 7.90 1.48 0.14
C TYR A 88 8.68 0.91 1.32
N LEU A 89 8.71 -0.41 1.48
CA LEU A 89 9.47 -1.06 2.57
C LEU A 89 10.97 -0.78 2.48
N PHE A 90 11.53 -0.81 1.26
CA PHE A 90 12.95 -0.48 1.05
C PHE A 90 13.28 0.96 1.46
N VAL A 91 12.43 1.90 1.07
CA VAL A 91 12.59 3.33 1.38
C VAL A 91 12.40 3.57 2.87
N ARG A 92 11.45 2.89 3.50
CA ARG A 92 11.22 2.89 4.94
C ARG A 92 12.42 2.35 5.71
N GLN A 93 13.09 1.31 5.20
CA GLN A 93 14.34 0.81 5.78
C GLN A 93 15.45 1.86 5.71
N LYS A 94 15.65 2.48 4.53
CA LYS A 94 16.64 3.55 4.35
C LYS A 94 16.35 4.76 5.24
N TYR A 95 15.08 5.14 5.38
CA TYR A 95 14.66 6.21 6.28
C TYR A 95 15.04 5.91 7.73
N PHE A 96 14.71 4.71 8.23
CA PHE A 96 15.02 4.30 9.60
C PHE A 96 16.53 4.23 9.86
N VAL A 97 17.29 3.64 8.93
CA VAL A 97 18.75 3.56 9.03
C VAL A 97 19.40 4.93 8.90
N GLY A 98 18.86 5.83 8.06
CA GLY A 98 19.32 7.21 7.97
C GLY A 98 19.16 7.96 9.30
N TYR A 99 18.07 7.72 10.03
CA TYR A 99 17.85 8.28 11.37
C TYR A 99 18.85 7.79 12.43
N LEU A 100 19.42 6.58 12.26
CA LEU A 100 20.45 6.02 13.14
C LEU A 100 21.81 6.71 12.99
N GLY A 101 22.19 7.09 11.76
CA GLY A 101 23.47 7.76 11.48
C GLY A 101 23.43 9.27 11.71
N GLU A 102 22.78 10.00 10.80
CA GLU A 102 22.74 11.47 10.75
C GLU A 102 21.37 11.96 10.25
N ARG A 103 20.79 12.99 10.91
CA ARG A 103 19.42 13.46 10.59
C ARG A 103 19.22 13.96 9.15
N THR A 104 20.28 14.38 8.48
CA THR A 104 20.24 14.90 7.09
C THR A 104 19.97 13.81 6.06
N GLN A 105 20.29 12.55 6.36
CA GLN A 105 20.16 11.42 5.41
C GLN A 105 18.75 10.83 5.34
N SER A 106 17.84 11.21 6.26
CA SER A 106 16.49 10.65 6.32
C SER A 106 15.44 11.44 5.54
N THR A 107 15.68 12.72 5.26
CA THR A 107 14.76 13.60 4.51
C THR A 107 14.45 13.07 3.10
N PRO A 108 15.42 12.55 2.32
CA PRO A 108 15.15 11.98 1.00
C PRO A 108 14.23 10.75 1.07
N GLY A 109 14.42 9.88 2.07
CA GLY A 109 13.61 8.67 2.25
C GLY A 109 12.15 9.00 2.58
N TYR A 110 11.91 9.99 3.44
CA TYR A 110 10.55 10.41 3.81
C TYR A 110 9.75 10.96 2.61
N LEU A 111 10.38 11.83 1.81
CA LEU A 111 9.75 12.42 0.64
C LEU A 111 9.44 11.37 -0.44
N PHE A 112 10.34 10.40 -0.62
CA PHE A 112 10.12 9.32 -1.58
C PHE A 112 9.01 8.37 -1.12
N GLY A 113 8.93 8.07 0.18
CA GLY A 113 7.83 7.28 0.76
C GLY A 113 6.46 7.90 0.50
N LYS A 114 6.32 9.23 0.64
CA LYS A 114 5.07 9.95 0.33
C LYS A 114 4.65 9.80 -1.13
N ARG A 115 5.60 9.81 -2.08
CA ARG A 115 5.30 9.62 -3.51
C ARG A 115 4.73 8.24 -3.79
N ILE A 116 5.23 7.21 -3.11
CA ILE A 116 4.72 5.84 -3.27
C ILE A 116 3.30 5.72 -2.71
N ILE A 117 3.03 6.29 -1.53
CA ILE A 117 1.67 6.31 -0.96
C ILE A 117 0.71 7.04 -1.91
N LEU A 118 1.13 8.18 -2.48
CA LEU A 118 0.32 8.90 -3.46
C LEU A 118 0.03 8.07 -4.72
N PHE A 119 1.04 7.35 -5.23
CA PHE A 119 0.86 6.45 -6.36
C PHE A 119 -0.16 5.34 -6.07
N LEU A 120 -0.04 4.66 -4.93
CA LEU A 120 -1.01 3.63 -4.49
C LEU A 120 -2.41 4.21 -4.29
N PHE A 121 -2.51 5.43 -3.76
CA PHE A 121 -3.79 6.14 -3.64
C PHE A 121 -4.42 6.39 -5.02
N LEU A 122 -3.66 6.91 -5.99
CA LEU A 122 -4.15 7.15 -7.35
C LEU A 122 -4.60 5.85 -8.04
N MET A 123 -3.86 4.75 -7.85
CA MET A 123 -4.29 3.43 -8.33
C MET A 123 -5.63 2.99 -7.71
N SER A 124 -5.82 3.23 -6.41
CA SER A 124 -7.07 2.89 -5.72
C SER A 124 -8.25 3.67 -6.32
N VAL A 125 -8.07 4.98 -6.52
CA VAL A 125 -9.08 5.84 -7.15
C VAL A 125 -9.37 5.39 -8.58
N ALA A 126 -8.34 5.09 -9.36
CA ALA A 126 -8.49 4.60 -10.73
C ALA A 126 -9.30 3.29 -10.80
N GLY A 127 -9.05 2.36 -9.86
CA GLY A 127 -9.82 1.12 -9.74
C GLY A 127 -11.31 1.37 -9.44
N ILE A 128 -11.61 2.27 -8.50
CA ILE A 128 -12.99 2.65 -8.17
C ILE A 128 -13.69 3.27 -9.39
N LEU A 129 -13.03 4.22 -10.06
CA LEU A 129 -13.58 4.85 -11.26
C LEU A 129 -13.82 3.82 -12.36
N ASN A 130 -12.88 2.90 -12.60
CA ASN A 130 -13.05 1.84 -13.58
C ASN A 130 -14.27 0.96 -13.27
N TYR A 131 -14.45 0.57 -12.00
CA TYR A 131 -15.61 -0.22 -11.57
C TYR A 131 -16.94 0.48 -11.90
N TYR A 132 -17.08 1.76 -11.54
CA TYR A 132 -18.29 2.52 -11.85
C TYR A 132 -18.49 2.73 -13.35
N LEU A 133 -17.43 3.01 -14.10
CA LEU A 133 -17.52 3.14 -15.56
C LEU A 133 -18.05 1.85 -16.20
N VAL A 134 -17.49 0.70 -15.83
CA VAL A 134 -17.95 -0.60 -16.34
C VAL A 134 -19.40 -0.88 -15.93
N LEU A 135 -19.78 -0.54 -14.70
CA LEU A 135 -21.14 -0.75 -14.21
C LEU A 135 -22.17 0.09 -14.98
N PHE A 136 -21.92 1.39 -15.15
CA PHE A 136 -22.84 2.27 -15.87
C PHE A 136 -22.86 1.96 -17.38
N PHE A 137 -21.71 1.97 -18.05
CA PHE A 137 -21.66 1.72 -19.50
C PHE A 137 -22.03 0.28 -19.88
N GLY A 138 -21.74 -0.70 -19.02
CA GLY A 138 -22.18 -2.08 -19.20
C GLY A 138 -23.71 -2.20 -19.15
N SER A 139 -24.35 -1.52 -18.19
CA SER A 139 -25.80 -1.50 -18.07
C SER A 139 -26.48 -0.80 -19.25
N ASP A 140 -25.90 0.29 -19.75
CA ASP A 140 -26.40 1.01 -20.92
C ASP A 140 -26.34 0.15 -22.18
N PHE A 141 -25.23 -0.58 -22.37
CA PHE A 141 -25.08 -1.51 -23.49
C PHE A 141 -26.10 -2.65 -23.43
N GLU A 142 -26.31 -3.25 -22.26
CA GLU A 142 -27.32 -4.31 -22.08
C GLU A 142 -28.73 -3.81 -22.38
N MET A 143 -29.09 -2.60 -21.93
CA MET A 143 -30.36 -1.96 -22.29
C MET A 143 -30.48 -1.72 -23.80
N HIS A 144 -29.42 -1.25 -24.45
CA HIS A 144 -29.42 -1.02 -25.89
C HIS A 144 -29.64 -2.32 -26.69
N ILE A 145 -28.94 -3.40 -26.32
CA ILE A 145 -29.09 -4.72 -26.95
C ILE A 145 -30.50 -5.26 -26.74
N LYS A 146 -31.08 -5.12 -25.54
CA LYS A 146 -32.48 -5.51 -25.27
C LYS A 146 -33.45 -4.71 -26.13
N ALA A 147 -33.26 -3.39 -26.26
CA ALA A 147 -34.11 -2.53 -27.07
C ALA A 147 -34.06 -2.92 -28.56
N ILE A 148 -32.87 -3.15 -29.11
CA ILE A 148 -32.67 -3.60 -30.50
C ILE A 148 -33.31 -4.98 -30.70
N THR A 149 -33.01 -5.94 -29.82
CA THR A 149 -33.57 -7.30 -29.88
C THR A 149 -35.09 -7.27 -29.87
N ASN A 150 -35.70 -6.51 -28.96
CA ASN A 150 -37.16 -6.39 -28.86
C ASN A 150 -37.79 -5.71 -30.08
N THR A 151 -37.08 -4.76 -30.71
CA THR A 151 -37.57 -4.06 -31.90
C THR A 151 -37.48 -4.95 -33.15
N ILE A 152 -36.42 -5.76 -33.27
CA ILE A 152 -36.20 -6.65 -34.41
C ILE A 152 -36.98 -7.97 -34.28
N SER A 153 -37.27 -8.44 -33.07
CA SER A 153 -37.97 -9.70 -32.83
C SER A 153 -39.31 -9.82 -33.59
N PRO A 154 -40.18 -8.79 -33.63
CA PRO A 154 -41.41 -8.83 -34.43
C PRO A 154 -41.16 -8.86 -35.95
N LEU A 155 -40.09 -8.24 -36.44
CA LEU A 155 -39.74 -8.19 -37.87
C LEU A 155 -39.26 -9.55 -38.40
N LEU A 156 -38.60 -10.34 -37.56
CA LEU A 156 -38.14 -11.70 -37.90
C LEU A 156 -39.27 -12.74 -37.89
N LEU A 157 -40.44 -12.40 -37.36
CA LEU A 157 -41.62 -13.27 -37.27
C LEU A 157 -42.62 -13.05 -38.41
N ILE A 158 -42.31 -12.15 -39.36
CA ILE A 158 -43.13 -11.93 -40.56
C ILE A 158 -42.74 -13.03 -41.59
N PRO A 159 -43.70 -13.84 -42.08
CA PRO A 159 -43.45 -14.99 -42.96
C PRO A 159 -42.98 -14.61 -44.38
#